data_AF-A0A510I7M6-F1
#
_entry.id   AF-A0A510I7M6-F1
#
_cell.length_a   1.000
_cell.length_b   1.000
_cell.length_c   1.000
_cell.angle_alpha   90.00
_cell.angle_beta   90.00
_cell.angle_gamma   90.00
#
_symmetry.space_group_name_H-M   'P 1'
#
loop_
_entity.id
_entity.type
_entity.pdbx_description
1 polymer ?
#
loop_
_entity_poly.entity_id
_entity_poly.type
_entity_poly.pdbx_seq_one_letter_code
_entity_poly.pdbx_strand_id
1 'polypeptide(L)'
;MNKRIVKEIRIETPTSQQAKKIPILLKKHFSEQLADFWKFGLETGFRTEEILNLKFSQFFYEQSYGEPRRLFCEIESRRGHISIYDRKLSSSAEEIFHKIKHKHPKSEFLFQSYRSRNVSNKEPKPLSRQAISRAFKEVGEILGIKLTPAAMRQLALKRIGVDVKTNTVG
;
A
#
# COMPACT_ATOMS: atom_id res chain seq x y z
N MET A 1 10.14 -29.43 29.57
CA MET A 1 10.36 -28.82 28.25
C MET A 1 9.30 -27.72 28.05
N ASN A 2 9.65 -26.45 28.24
CA ASN A 2 8.69 -25.33 28.22
C ASN A 2 8.25 -25.02 26.77
N LYS A 3 7.00 -25.36 26.43
CA LYS A 3 6.34 -24.86 25.22
C LYS A 3 6.14 -23.36 25.37
N ARG A 4 6.91 -22.56 24.62
CA ARG A 4 6.64 -21.12 24.46
C ARG A 4 5.23 -20.97 23.89
N ILE A 5 4.29 -20.51 24.70
CA ILE A 5 3.00 -20.01 24.24
C ILE A 5 3.30 -18.73 23.47
N VAL A 6 3.45 -18.84 22.15
CA VAL A 6 3.41 -17.68 21.28
C VAL A 6 1.97 -17.19 21.34
N LYS A 7 1.70 -16.17 22.17
CA LYS A 7 0.43 -15.43 22.09
C LYS A 7 0.28 -15.01 20.63
N GLU A 8 -0.70 -15.56 19.94
CA GLU A 8 -1.12 -15.05 18.63
C GLU A 8 -1.43 -13.57 18.82
N ILE A 9 -0.51 -12.70 18.41
CA ILE A 9 -0.78 -11.27 18.39
C ILE A 9 -1.73 -11.06 17.21
N ARG A 10 -3.03 -11.19 17.48
CA ARG A 10 -4.06 -10.80 16.53
C ARG A 10 -3.85 -9.33 16.23
N ILE A 11 -3.47 -9.04 14.99
CA ILE A 11 -3.39 -7.67 14.51
C ILE A 11 -4.84 -7.18 14.49
N GLU A 12 -5.20 -6.34 15.45
CA GLU A 12 -6.53 -5.73 15.46
C GLU A 12 -6.67 -4.83 14.23
N THR A 13 -7.66 -5.14 13.40
CA THR A 13 -7.93 -4.37 12.19
C THR A 13 -8.58 -3.04 12.60
N PRO A 14 -8.12 -1.88 12.09
CA PRO A 14 -8.73 -0.60 12.41
C PRO A 14 -10.23 -0.59 12.08
N THR A 15 -11.03 0.02 12.94
CA THR A 15 -12.46 0.23 12.67
C THR A 15 -12.67 1.15 11.46
N SER A 16 -13.86 1.15 10.87
CA SER A 16 -14.20 2.04 9.74
C SER A 16 -14.00 3.52 10.07
N GLN A 17 -14.21 3.93 11.34
CA GLN A 17 -13.96 5.31 11.78
C GLN A 17 -12.46 5.60 11.89
N GLN A 18 -11.67 4.68 12.47
CA GLN A 18 -10.21 4.83 12.55
C GLN A 18 -9.58 4.86 11.16
N ALA A 19 -10.03 3.98 10.25
CA ALA A 19 -9.57 3.93 8.86
C ALA A 19 -9.70 5.26 8.12
N LYS A 20 -10.78 6.02 8.38
CA LYS A 20 -11.00 7.37 7.83
C LYS A 20 -10.06 8.42 8.45
N LYS A 21 -9.69 8.28 9.73
CA LYS A 21 -8.79 9.21 10.44
C LYS A 21 -7.31 9.01 10.09
N ILE A 22 -6.88 7.78 9.84
CA ILE A 22 -5.48 7.44 9.55
C ILE A 22 -4.85 8.31 8.44
N PRO A 23 -5.43 8.45 7.23
CA PRO A 23 -4.81 9.28 6.19
C PRO A 23 -4.73 10.77 6.57
N ILE A 24 -5.67 11.26 7.39
CA ILE A 24 -5.66 12.64 7.89
C ILE A 24 -4.48 12.83 8.85
N LEU A 25 -4.30 11.91 9.79
CA LEU A 25 -3.19 11.94 10.76
C LEU A 25 -1.83 11.75 10.08
N LEU A 26 -1.72 10.83 9.11
CA LEU A 26 -0.49 10.64 8.34
C LEU A 26 -0.10 11.91 7.58
N LYS A 27 -1.07 12.59 6.95
CA LYS A 27 -0.82 13.86 6.27
C LYS A 27 -0.40 14.96 7.24
N LYS A 28 -1.04 15.04 8.41
CA LYS A 28 -0.79 16.08 9.43
C LYS A 28 0.57 15.93 10.12
N HIS A 29 0.95 14.71 10.50
CA HIS A 29 2.15 14.47 11.32
C HIS A 29 3.39 14.06 10.49
N PHE A 30 3.20 13.59 9.26
CA PHE A 30 4.30 13.12 8.42
C PHE A 30 4.30 13.78 7.04
N SER A 31 3.54 13.21 6.10
CA SER A 31 3.52 13.71 4.73
C SER A 31 2.28 13.26 3.98
N GLU A 32 1.94 14.03 2.96
CA GLU A 32 0.93 13.65 1.98
C GLU A 32 1.27 12.32 1.29
N GLN A 33 2.55 12.06 1.00
CA GLN A 33 2.98 10.80 0.38
C GLN A 33 2.64 9.57 1.24
N LEU A 34 2.79 9.66 2.56
CA LEU A 34 2.43 8.56 3.47
C LEU A 34 0.91 8.38 3.59
N ALA A 35 0.14 9.47 3.51
CA ALA A 35 -1.31 9.38 3.44
C ALA A 35 -1.77 8.73 2.13
N ASP A 36 -1.16 9.10 1.00
CA ASP A 36 -1.43 8.50 -0.31
C ASP A 36 -1.00 7.03 -0.34
N PHE A 37 0.12 6.66 0.29
CA PHE A 37 0.57 5.27 0.45
C PHE A 37 -0.49 4.42 1.18
N TRP A 38 -1.03 4.93 2.29
CA TRP A 38 -2.10 4.27 3.03
C TRP A 38 -3.35 4.06 2.16
N LYS A 39 -3.82 5.12 1.49
CA LYS A 39 -5.01 5.05 0.63
C LYS A 39 -4.81 4.08 -0.53
N PHE A 40 -3.68 4.16 -1.22
CA PHE A 40 -3.35 3.27 -2.32
C PHE A 40 -3.30 1.80 -1.86
N GLY A 41 -2.71 1.53 -0.69
CA GLY A 41 -2.71 0.20 -0.09
C GLY A 41 -4.10 -0.32 0.26
N LEU A 42 -5.01 0.54 0.73
CA LEU A 42 -6.40 0.18 1.00
C LEU A 42 -7.21 -0.13 -0.27
N GLU A 43 -6.95 0.58 -1.36
CA GLU A 43 -7.67 0.41 -2.62
C GLU A 43 -7.17 -0.81 -3.42
N THR A 44 -5.87 -1.11 -3.35
CA THR A 44 -5.26 -2.19 -4.14
C THR A 44 -5.13 -3.51 -3.39
N GLY A 45 -5.04 -3.44 -2.06
CA GLY A 45 -4.72 -4.57 -1.20
C GLY A 45 -3.33 -5.16 -1.42
N PHE A 46 -2.41 -4.47 -2.10
CA PHE A 46 -1.04 -4.95 -2.30
C PHE A 46 -0.23 -5.01 -1.00
N ARG A 47 0.78 -5.88 -0.96
CA ARG A 47 1.74 -5.94 0.15
C ARG A 47 2.60 -4.69 0.13
N THR A 48 3.09 -4.30 1.28
CA THR A 48 3.99 -3.14 1.41
C THR A 48 5.17 -3.25 0.46
N GLU A 49 5.76 -4.43 0.35
CA GLU A 49 6.87 -4.66 -0.55
C GLU A 49 6.52 -4.58 -2.03
N GLU A 50 5.32 -5.03 -2.40
CA GLU A 50 4.79 -4.88 -3.75
C GLU A 50 4.66 -3.38 -4.05
N ILE A 51 3.94 -2.63 -3.19
CA ILE A 51 3.73 -1.17 -3.35
C ILE A 51 5.04 -0.40 -3.44
N LEU A 52 6.02 -0.73 -2.59
CA LEU A 52 7.31 -0.05 -2.58
C LEU A 52 8.10 -0.28 -3.86
N ASN A 53 8.00 -1.45 -4.46
CA ASN A 53 8.73 -1.77 -5.68
C ASN A 53 7.97 -1.41 -6.96
N LEU A 54 6.71 -0.97 -6.87
CA LEU A 54 5.92 -0.54 -8.02
C LEU A 54 6.60 0.65 -8.73
N LYS A 55 6.89 0.46 -10.01
CA LYS A 55 7.39 1.48 -10.92
C LYS A 55 6.27 2.00 -11.81
N PHE A 56 6.38 3.26 -12.24
CA PHE A 56 5.45 3.85 -13.20
C PHE A 56 5.41 3.09 -14.53
N SER A 57 6.51 2.43 -14.93
CA SER A 57 6.58 1.62 -16.15
C SER A 57 5.72 0.35 -16.11
N GLN A 58 5.29 -0.11 -14.94
CA GLN A 58 4.41 -1.28 -14.79
C GLN A 58 2.92 -0.94 -14.99
N PHE A 59 2.59 0.33 -15.19
CA PHE A 59 1.22 0.78 -15.38
C PHE A 59 0.93 0.98 -16.85
N PHE A 60 -0.19 0.43 -17.30
CA PHE A 60 -0.61 0.55 -18.69
C PHE A 60 -2.13 0.68 -18.76
N TYR A 61 -2.58 1.20 -19.88
CA TYR A 61 -4.00 1.37 -20.14
C TYR A 61 -4.48 0.30 -21.10
N GLU A 62 -5.57 -0.34 -20.73
CA GLU A 62 -6.32 -1.20 -21.63
C GLU A 62 -7.62 -0.49 -22.03
N GLN A 63 -7.93 -0.55 -23.33
CA GLN A 63 -9.17 -0.07 -23.89
C GLN A 63 -9.84 -1.21 -24.64
N SER A 64 -10.99 -1.65 -24.13
CA SER A 64 -11.86 -2.58 -24.83
C SER A 64 -12.97 -1.81 -25.54
N TYR A 65 -13.40 -2.31 -26.69
CA TYR A 65 -14.47 -1.67 -27.46
C TYR A 65 -15.75 -1.56 -26.62
N GLY A 66 -16.29 -0.35 -26.48
CA GLY A 66 -17.51 -0.08 -25.69
C GLY A 66 -17.30 0.11 -24.18
N GLU A 67 -16.06 0.03 -23.66
CA GLU A 67 -15.76 0.20 -22.24
C GLU A 67 -14.86 1.43 -22.00
N PRO A 68 -14.98 2.10 -20.84
CA PRO A 68 -14.08 3.17 -20.47
C PRO A 68 -12.64 2.64 -20.35
N ARG A 69 -11.67 3.47 -20.72
CA ARG A 69 -10.25 3.22 -20.56
C ARG A 69 -9.93 2.94 -19.08
N ARG A 70 -9.21 1.86 -18.80
CA ARG A 70 -8.91 1.42 -17.42
C ARG A 70 -7.40 1.31 -17.23
N LEU A 71 -6.92 1.75 -16.08
CA LEU A 71 -5.52 1.61 -15.68
C LEU A 71 -5.29 0.25 -15.01
N PHE A 72 -4.31 -0.48 -15.51
CA PHE A 72 -3.84 -1.75 -14.97
C PHE A 72 -2.41 -1.60 -14.47
N CYS A 73 -2.02 -2.50 -13.58
CA CYS A 73 -0.67 -2.62 -13.09
C CYS A 73 -0.21 -4.06 -13.17
N GLU A 74 0.95 -4.27 -13.78
CA GLU A 74 1.65 -5.54 -13.88
C GLU A 74 2.43 -5.81 -12.58
N ILE A 75 2.22 -6.96 -11.93
CA ILE A 75 2.94 -7.30 -10.68
C ILE A 75 3.54 -8.69 -10.76
N GLU A 76 4.81 -8.80 -10.37
CA GLU A 76 5.50 -10.07 -10.21
C GLU A 76 5.17 -10.73 -8.86
N SER A 77 4.72 -11.98 -8.90
CA SER A 77 4.49 -12.80 -7.70
C SER A 77 5.79 -13.27 -7.04
N ARG A 78 5.80 -13.35 -5.70
CA ARG A 78 6.95 -13.78 -4.88
C ARG A 78 7.07 -15.29 -4.64
N ARG A 79 6.55 -16.14 -5.51
CA ARG A 79 6.54 -17.61 -5.27
C ARG A 79 7.24 -18.40 -6.37
N GLY A 80 8.53 -18.18 -6.62
CA GLY A 80 9.38 -19.06 -7.45
C GLY A 80 8.94 -19.30 -8.92
N HIS A 81 7.77 -18.80 -9.27
CA HIS A 81 7.11 -18.79 -10.56
C HIS A 81 6.83 -17.32 -10.82
N ILE A 82 7.38 -16.82 -11.93
CA ILE A 82 7.06 -15.50 -12.46
C ILE A 82 5.62 -15.60 -12.97
N SER A 83 4.66 -15.41 -12.07
CA SER A 83 3.28 -15.15 -12.44
C SER A 83 3.11 -13.64 -12.43
N ILE A 84 3.14 -13.09 -13.63
CA ILE A 84 2.67 -11.73 -13.90
C ILE A 84 1.15 -11.78 -13.89
N TYR A 85 0.52 -10.91 -13.09
CA TYR A 85 -0.92 -10.70 -13.16
C TYR A 85 -1.23 -9.21 -13.24
N ASP A 86 -2.23 -8.89 -14.04
CA ASP A 86 -2.72 -7.53 -14.18
C ASP A 86 -3.80 -7.28 -13.15
N ARG A 87 -3.62 -6.22 -12.36
CA ARG A 87 -4.69 -5.74 -11.46
C ARG A 87 -5.24 -4.43 -11.97
N LYS A 88 -6.54 -4.43 -12.25
CA LYS A 88 -7.32 -3.22 -12.50
C LYS A 88 -7.27 -2.32 -11.26
N LEU A 89 -6.90 -1.06 -11.44
CA LEU A 89 -6.97 -0.06 -10.37
C LEU A 89 -8.40 0.45 -10.18
N SER A 90 -8.75 0.78 -8.95
CA SER A 90 -9.96 1.57 -8.66
C SER A 90 -9.74 3.03 -9.10
N SER A 91 -10.82 3.78 -9.31
CA SER A 91 -10.74 5.21 -9.64
C SER A 91 -9.91 5.98 -8.60
N SER A 92 -10.10 5.69 -7.31
CA SER A 92 -9.33 6.30 -6.22
C SER A 92 -7.83 5.98 -6.29
N ALA A 93 -7.46 4.76 -6.68
CA ALA A 93 -6.06 4.37 -6.85
C ALA A 93 -5.44 5.05 -8.08
N GLU A 94 -6.20 5.15 -9.17
CA GLU A 94 -5.80 5.86 -10.39
C GLU A 94 -5.61 7.38 -10.14
N GLU A 95 -6.49 8.01 -9.36
CA GLU A 95 -6.32 9.41 -8.95
C GLU A 95 -5.00 9.63 -8.19
N ILE A 96 -4.64 8.72 -7.28
CA ILE A 96 -3.36 8.77 -6.56
C ILE A 96 -2.19 8.60 -7.54
N PHE A 97 -2.28 7.66 -8.47
CA PHE A 97 -1.28 7.47 -9.52
C PHE A 97 -1.03 8.78 -10.30
N HIS A 98 -2.10 9.40 -10.82
CA HIS A 98 -2.00 10.63 -11.59
C HIS A 98 -1.48 11.79 -10.76
N LYS A 99 -1.97 11.95 -9.54
CA LYS A 99 -1.51 12.97 -8.60
C LYS A 99 0.00 12.88 -8.39
N ILE A 100 0.52 11.68 -8.14
CA ILE A 100 1.96 11.49 -7.91
C ILE A 100 2.73 11.72 -9.22
N LYS A 101 2.27 11.18 -10.36
CA LYS A 101 2.94 11.34 -11.65
C LYS A 101 3.03 12.81 -12.07
N HIS A 102 1.96 13.57 -11.86
CA HIS A 102 1.94 15.00 -12.13
C HIS A 102 2.91 15.77 -11.21
N LYS A 103 2.91 15.46 -9.90
CA LYS A 103 3.79 16.13 -8.93
C LYS A 103 5.27 15.77 -9.13
N HIS A 104 5.55 14.55 -9.59
CA HIS A 104 6.89 14.01 -9.74
C HIS A 104 7.05 13.23 -11.06
N PRO A 105 7.09 13.95 -12.21
CA PRO A 105 7.06 13.31 -13.54
C PRO A 105 8.26 12.42 -13.82
N LYS A 106 9.41 12.73 -13.20
CA LYS A 106 10.69 12.02 -13.33
C LYS A 106 10.87 10.88 -12.31
N SER A 107 9.88 10.61 -11.45
CA SER A 107 9.97 9.47 -10.54
C SER A 107 9.91 8.15 -11.30
N GLU A 108 10.73 7.19 -10.87
CA GLU A 108 10.69 5.82 -11.37
C GLU A 108 9.69 4.99 -10.55
N PHE A 109 9.77 5.08 -9.23
CA PHE A 109 8.86 4.38 -8.31
C PHE A 109 7.59 5.20 -8.07
N LEU A 110 6.45 4.52 -7.94
CA LEU A 110 5.18 5.16 -7.57
C LEU A 110 5.33 5.89 -6.23
N PHE A 111 5.92 5.24 -5.23
CA PHE A 111 6.28 5.88 -3.97
C PHE A 111 7.79 6.00 -3.87
N GLN A 112 8.35 7.04 -4.48
CA GLN A 112 9.79 7.33 -4.45
C GLN A 112 10.20 8.14 -3.22
N SER A 113 11.34 7.83 -2.63
CA SER A 113 11.96 8.71 -1.64
C SER A 113 12.51 9.96 -2.34
N TYR A 114 11.91 11.10 -2.05
CA TYR A 114 12.43 12.40 -2.47
C TYR A 114 13.57 12.80 -1.53
N ARG A 115 14.81 12.64 -2.01
CA ARG A 115 16.02 12.87 -1.22
C ARG A 115 16.15 14.35 -0.81
N SER A 116 16.89 14.59 0.28
CA SER A 116 17.34 15.93 0.67
C SER A 116 18.07 16.62 -0.48
N ARG A 117 17.87 17.94 -0.62
CA ARG A 117 18.48 18.80 -1.67
C ARG A 117 20.01 18.72 -1.71
N ASN A 118 20.65 18.18 -0.67
CA ASN A 118 22.10 18.14 -0.50
C ASN A 118 22.77 16.87 -1.07
N VAL A 119 22.03 16.02 -1.79
CA VAL A 119 22.58 14.78 -2.37
C VAL A 119 22.27 14.73 -3.86
N SER A 120 23.21 15.22 -4.68
CA SER A 120 23.22 15.03 -6.12
C SER A 120 23.73 13.62 -6.48
N ASN A 121 23.34 13.09 -7.65
CA ASN A 121 23.86 11.85 -8.27
C ASN A 121 23.62 10.50 -7.56
N LYS A 122 22.58 10.35 -6.73
CA LYS A 122 22.17 9.01 -6.27
C LYS A 122 20.94 8.51 -7.00
N GLU A 123 20.98 7.23 -7.38
CA GLU A 123 19.89 6.52 -8.05
C GLU A 123 18.55 6.67 -7.31
N PRO A 124 17.43 6.73 -8.04
CA PRO A 124 16.09 6.69 -7.46
C PRO A 124 15.92 5.51 -6.51
N LYS A 125 15.28 5.76 -5.36
CA LYS A 125 14.99 4.71 -4.38
C LYS A 125 13.53 4.80 -3.96
N PRO A 126 12.88 3.65 -3.70
CA PRO A 126 11.54 3.67 -3.16
C PRO A 126 11.51 4.29 -1.76
N LEU A 127 10.31 4.68 -1.33
CA LEU A 127 10.03 5.12 0.02
C LEU A 127 10.54 4.07 1.02
N SER A 128 11.19 4.51 2.09
CA SER A 128 11.79 3.55 3.02
C SER A 128 10.72 2.83 3.84
N ARG A 129 10.90 1.52 4.04
CA ARG A 129 10.06 0.74 4.97
C ARG A 129 10.09 1.33 6.37
N GLN A 130 11.25 1.81 6.82
CA GLN A 130 11.42 2.42 8.14
C GLN A 130 10.54 3.67 8.30
N ALA A 131 10.46 4.53 7.27
CA ALA A 131 9.57 5.71 7.30
C ALA A 131 8.10 5.29 7.42
N ILE A 132 7.67 4.26 6.68
CA ILE A 132 6.29 3.73 6.76
C ILE A 132 6.02 3.15 8.15
N SER A 133 6.89 2.27 8.64
CA SER A 133 6.72 1.62 9.95
C SER A 133 6.69 2.64 11.08
N ARG A 134 7.56 3.66 11.05
CA ARG A 134 7.55 4.74 12.03
C ARG A 134 6.25 5.53 11.99
N ALA A 135 5.84 5.96 10.79
CA ALA A 135 4.62 6.75 10.63
C ALA A 135 3.37 6.00 11.09
N PHE A 136 3.27 4.73 10.74
CA PHE A 136 2.13 3.90 11.13
C PHE A 136 2.13 3.66 12.64
N LYS A 137 3.30 3.39 13.24
CA LYS A 137 3.41 3.22 14.69
C LYS A 137 2.92 4.46 15.44
N GLU A 138 3.44 5.64 15.12
CA GLU A 138 3.07 6.88 15.81
C GLU A 138 1.58 7.25 15.60
N VAL A 139 1.03 7.07 14.39
CA VAL A 139 -0.41 7.27 14.15
C VAL A 139 -1.26 6.22 14.89
N GLY A 140 -0.76 4.98 14.98
CA GLY A 140 -1.39 3.92 15.77
C GLY A 140 -1.45 4.28 17.25
N GLU A 141 -0.35 4.80 17.83
CA GLU A 141 -0.29 5.27 19.21
C GLU A 141 -1.29 6.39 19.47
N ILE A 142 -1.42 7.38 18.57
CA ILE A 142 -2.43 8.44 18.65
C ILE A 142 -3.86 7.87 18.69
N LEU A 143 -4.12 6.80 17.95
CA LEU A 143 -5.43 6.16 17.85
C LEU A 143 -5.66 5.04 18.88
N GLY A 144 -4.67 4.75 19.72
CA GLY A 144 -4.73 3.64 20.68
C GLY A 144 -4.77 2.25 20.03
N ILE A 145 -4.22 2.07 18.83
CA ILE A 145 -4.24 0.80 18.09
C ILE A 145 -2.86 0.39 17.57
N LYS A 146 -2.65 -0.92 17.40
CA LYS A 146 -1.46 -1.45 16.73
C LYS A 146 -1.57 -1.32 15.21
N LEU A 147 -1.25 -0.14 14.68
CA LEU A 147 -1.28 0.11 13.25
C LEU A 147 -0.03 -0.43 12.55
N THR A 148 -0.22 -1.37 11.63
CA THR A 148 0.87 -1.96 10.84
C THR A 148 0.49 -2.01 9.35
N PRO A 149 1.48 -2.15 8.45
CA PRO A 149 1.17 -2.34 7.03
C PRO A 149 0.39 -3.63 6.75
N ALA A 150 0.55 -4.66 7.58
CA ALA A 150 -0.28 -5.87 7.52
C ALA A 150 -1.75 -5.57 7.88
N ALA A 151 -2.01 -4.72 8.89
CA ALA A 151 -3.35 -4.27 9.24
C ALA A 151 -4.03 -3.52 8.09
N MET A 152 -3.28 -2.66 7.37
CA MET A 152 -3.75 -1.98 6.16
C MET A 152 -4.22 -3.00 5.11
N ARG A 153 -3.38 -3.99 4.81
CA ARG A 153 -3.72 -5.03 3.82
C ARG A 153 -4.93 -5.87 4.27
N GLN A 154 -5.01 -6.25 5.54
CA GLN A 154 -6.16 -6.99 6.07
C GLN A 154 -7.46 -6.19 5.90
N LEU A 155 -7.44 -4.90 6.21
CA LEU A 155 -8.57 -4.01 6.00
C LEU A 155 -8.96 -3.90 4.51
N ALA A 156 -7.96 -3.80 3.63
CA ALA A 156 -8.18 -3.78 2.17
C ALA A 156 -8.86 -5.06 1.68
N LEU A 157 -8.35 -6.23 2.08
CA LEU A 157 -8.91 -7.53 1.66
C LEU A 157 -10.33 -7.74 2.17
N LYS A 158 -10.62 -7.31 3.41
CA LYS A 158 -11.97 -7.30 3.97
C LYS A 158 -12.92 -6.40 3.16
N ARG A 159 -12.43 -5.25 2.68
CA ARG A 159 -13.21 -4.31 1.86
C ARG A 159 -13.44 -4.81 0.44
N ILE A 160 -12.44 -5.48 -0.16
CA ILE A 160 -12.50 -6.00 -1.54
C ILE A 160 -13.37 -7.27 -1.63
N GLY A 161 -13.66 -7.93 -0.50
CA GLY A 161 -14.60 -9.05 -0.47
C GLY A 161 -13.94 -10.42 -0.68
N VAL A 162 -12.71 -10.62 -0.18
CA VAL A 162 -12.27 -11.99 0.08
C VAL A 162 -12.86 -12.42 1.42
N ASP A 163 -14.04 -13.03 1.36
CA ASP A 163 -14.46 -13.99 2.37
C ASP A 163 -13.37 -15.05 2.45
N VAL A 164 -12.46 -14.90 3.42
CA VAL A 164 -11.70 -16.05 3.91
C VAL A 164 -12.74 -16.90 4.61
N LYS A 165 -13.43 -17.75 3.85
CA LYS A 165 -14.04 -18.96 4.41
C LYS A 165 -12.94 -19.59 5.24
N THR A 166 -13.10 -19.54 6.55
CA THR A 166 -12.38 -20.40 7.45
C THR A 166 -12.66 -21.81 6.97
N ASN A 167 -11.66 -22.43 6.33
CA ASN A 167 -11.61 -23.87 6.17
C ASN A 167 -11.54 -24.44 7.59
N THR A 168 -12.71 -24.64 8.19
CA THR A 168 -12.87 -25.63 9.26
C THR A 168 -12.94 -26.95 8.53
N VAL A 169 -11.79 -27.63 8.49
CA VAL A 169 -11.66 -29.02 8.06
C VAL A 169 -12.58 -29.85 8.97
N GLY A 170 -13.33 -30.77 8.35
CA GLY A 170 -14.16 -31.75 9.05
C GLY A 170 -13.37 -32.81 9.80
#